data_AF-A0A4D6J876-F1
#
_entry.id   AF-A0A4D6J876-F1
#
_cell.length_a   1.000
_cell.length_b   1.000
_cell.length_c   1.000
_cell.angle_alpha   90.00
_cell.angle_beta   90.00
_cell.angle_gamma   90.00
#
_symmetry.space_group_name_H-M   'P 1'
#
loop_
_entity.id
_entity.type
_entity.pdbx_description
1 polymer ?
#
loop_
_entity_poly.entity_id
_entity_poly.type
_entity_poly.pdbx_seq_one_letter_code
_entity_poly.pdbx_strand_id
1 'polypeptide(L)'
;NHSASKSDEKAEKIKNLFNEAHTTGVLVIQQGQTQQSYGNDLARASTEYVPASTFKMLNALIGLEHHKATTTEVFKWDGKKRLFPEWEKNMTLGDAMKASAIPVYQDLARRIGLELMSNEVKRVGYGNADIGTQVDNFWLVGPLKITPQQEAQFAYKLANKTLPFSQKVQDEVQSMLFIEEKNGNKIYAKSGWGWDVDPQVGWLT
;
A
#
# COMPACT_ATOMS: atom_id res chain seq x y z
N ASN A 1 13.43 -41.63 7.22
CA ASN A 1 13.58 -40.40 8.03
C ASN A 1 14.20 -39.31 7.19
N HIS A 2 13.38 -38.50 6.52
CA HIS A 2 13.85 -37.28 5.86
C HIS A 2 13.77 -36.15 6.89
N SER A 3 14.90 -35.57 7.31
CA SER A 3 14.88 -34.33 8.08
C SER A 3 14.38 -33.22 7.15
N ALA A 4 13.32 -32.53 7.52
CA ALA A 4 12.86 -31.34 6.80
C ALA A 4 14.00 -30.32 6.71
N SER A 5 14.13 -29.63 5.57
CA SER A 5 15.16 -28.61 5.42
C SER A 5 14.82 -27.38 6.29
N LYS A 6 15.83 -26.56 6.65
CA LYS A 6 15.60 -25.31 7.41
C LYS A 6 14.64 -24.34 6.70
N SER A 7 14.51 -24.41 5.37
CA SER A 7 13.51 -23.62 4.62
C SER A 7 12.09 -24.17 4.80
N ASP A 8 11.93 -25.49 4.85
CA ASP A 8 10.63 -26.13 5.05
C ASP A 8 10.09 -25.82 6.45
N GLU A 9 10.96 -25.84 7.47
CA GLU A 9 10.59 -25.45 8.84
C GLU A 9 10.13 -23.99 8.94
N LYS A 10 10.76 -23.06 8.19
CA LYS A 10 10.35 -21.65 8.16
C LYS A 10 9.01 -21.47 7.47
N ALA A 11 8.79 -22.15 6.34
CA ALA A 11 7.54 -22.10 5.61
C ALA A 11 6.38 -22.61 6.47
N GLU A 12 6.57 -23.72 7.20
CA GLU A 12 5.54 -24.26 8.10
C GLU A 12 5.24 -23.32 9.28
N LYS A 13 6.26 -22.68 9.85
CA LYS A 13 6.05 -21.65 10.90
C LYS A 13 5.21 -20.49 10.39
N ILE A 14 5.50 -19.95 9.21
CA ILE A 14 4.74 -18.83 8.64
C ILE A 14 3.30 -19.24 8.33
N LYS A 15 3.10 -20.43 7.76
CA LYS A 15 1.77 -21.01 7.55
C LYS A 15 0.97 -21.09 8.86
N ASN A 16 1.59 -21.53 9.95
CA ASN A 16 0.92 -21.65 11.24
C ASN A 16 0.50 -20.31 11.85
N LEU A 17 1.24 -19.22 11.60
CA LEU A 17 0.82 -17.87 12.04
C LEU A 17 -0.55 -17.47 11.47
N PHE A 18 -0.82 -17.80 10.21
CA PHE A 18 -2.14 -17.54 9.61
C PHE A 18 -3.23 -18.48 10.15
N ASN A 19 -2.90 -19.75 10.40
CA ASN A 19 -3.83 -20.71 11.00
C ASN A 19 -4.24 -20.31 12.42
N GLU A 20 -3.28 -19.87 13.24
CA GLU A 20 -3.50 -19.36 14.61
C GLU A 20 -4.34 -18.08 14.61
N ALA A 21 -4.22 -17.25 13.57
CA ALA A 21 -5.07 -16.08 13.36
C ALA A 21 -6.46 -16.43 12.79
N HIS A 22 -6.76 -17.71 12.56
CA HIS A 22 -8.03 -18.20 12.01
C HIS A 22 -8.44 -17.53 10.69
N THR A 23 -7.47 -17.28 9.80
CA THR A 23 -7.69 -16.65 8.50
C THR A 23 -6.84 -17.29 7.40
N THR A 24 -7.14 -17.01 6.14
CA THR A 24 -6.27 -17.39 5.00
C THR A 24 -5.41 -16.21 4.56
N GLY A 25 -4.15 -16.47 4.27
CA GLY A 25 -3.22 -15.41 3.93
C GLY A 25 -1.93 -15.90 3.27
N VAL A 26 -1.25 -14.92 2.67
CA VAL A 26 0.03 -15.10 2.00
C VAL A 26 0.94 -13.93 2.31
N LEU A 27 2.23 -14.22 2.41
CA LEU A 27 3.33 -13.28 2.50
C LEU A 27 4.23 -13.51 1.28
N VAL A 28 4.42 -12.47 0.47
CA VAL A 28 5.36 -12.49 -0.65
C VAL A 28 6.62 -11.72 -0.23
N ILE A 29 7.77 -12.37 -0.33
CA ILE A 29 9.08 -11.76 -0.10
C ILE A 29 9.80 -11.62 -1.43
N GLN A 30 10.28 -10.41 -1.73
CA GLN A 30 11.10 -10.13 -2.90
C GLN A 30 12.54 -9.79 -2.51
N GLN A 31 13.50 -10.48 -3.12
CA GLN A 31 14.92 -10.18 -3.04
C GLN A 31 15.52 -10.19 -4.45
N GLY A 32 16.04 -9.04 -4.91
CA GLY A 32 16.44 -8.90 -6.30
C GLY A 32 15.26 -9.10 -7.25
N GLN A 33 15.43 -10.01 -8.21
CA GLN A 33 14.41 -10.39 -9.19
C GLN A 33 13.59 -11.63 -8.77
N THR A 34 13.88 -12.20 -7.59
CA THR A 34 13.23 -13.44 -7.13
C THR A 34 12.15 -13.11 -6.11
N GLN A 35 10.97 -13.73 -6.27
CA GLN A 35 9.88 -13.71 -5.31
C GLN A 35 9.67 -15.09 -4.69
N GLN A 36 9.32 -15.12 -3.41
CA GLN A 36 8.99 -16.33 -2.65
C GLN A 36 7.69 -16.09 -1.87
N SER A 37 6.78 -17.06 -1.90
CA SER A 37 5.48 -16.98 -1.22
C SER A 37 5.43 -17.94 -0.03
N TYR A 38 4.92 -17.45 1.10
CA TYR A 38 4.73 -18.21 2.34
C TYR A 38 3.31 -17.97 2.88
N GLY A 39 2.75 -18.92 3.62
CA GLY A 39 1.41 -18.79 4.21
C GLY A 39 0.60 -20.07 4.11
N ASN A 40 -0.69 -19.99 4.44
CA ASN A 40 -1.61 -21.13 4.39
C ASN A 40 -2.50 -21.15 3.13
N ASP A 41 -2.48 -20.10 2.31
CA ASP A 41 -3.16 -20.05 1.01
C ASP A 41 -2.28 -19.32 -0.02
N LEU A 42 -1.38 -20.07 -0.66
CA LEU A 42 -0.37 -19.52 -1.57
C LEU A 42 -0.96 -19.02 -2.89
N ALA A 43 -2.13 -19.51 -3.30
CA ALA A 43 -2.80 -19.06 -4.52
C ALA A 43 -3.12 -17.55 -4.47
N ARG A 44 -3.32 -17.01 -3.26
CA ARG A 44 -3.54 -15.58 -3.03
C ARG A 44 -2.41 -14.70 -3.56
N ALA A 45 -1.18 -15.21 -3.69
CA ALA A 45 -0.03 -14.43 -4.15
C ALA A 45 -0.27 -13.80 -5.54
N SER A 46 -1.04 -14.48 -6.39
CA SER A 46 -1.39 -14.07 -7.75
C SER A 46 -2.88 -13.71 -7.91
N THR A 47 -3.63 -13.58 -6.80
CA THR A 47 -5.04 -13.18 -6.82
C THR A 47 -5.16 -11.68 -6.64
N GLU A 48 -6.03 -11.05 -7.43
CA GLU A 48 -6.29 -9.62 -7.40
C GLU A 48 -7.24 -9.23 -6.25
N TYR A 49 -6.85 -8.22 -5.47
CA TYR A 49 -7.70 -7.57 -4.47
C TYR A 49 -7.63 -6.06 -4.59
N VAL A 50 -8.58 -5.35 -4.01
CA VAL A 50 -8.46 -3.89 -3.86
C VAL A 50 -7.23 -3.57 -2.99
N PRO A 51 -6.40 -2.56 -3.36
CA PRO A 51 -5.23 -2.18 -2.57
C PRO A 51 -5.60 -1.54 -1.23
N ALA A 52 -6.80 -0.94 -1.14
CA ALA A 52 -7.19 -0.13 0.00
C ALA A 52 -6.11 0.92 0.33
N SER A 53 -5.71 1.04 1.60
CA SER A 53 -4.78 2.10 2.03
C SER A 53 -3.33 1.90 1.60
N THR A 54 -2.91 0.78 1.00
CA THR A 54 -1.57 0.64 0.40
C THR A 54 -1.40 1.61 -0.78
N PHE A 55 -2.49 1.89 -1.51
CA PHE A 55 -2.52 2.84 -2.63
C PHE A 55 -2.09 4.26 -2.24
N LYS A 56 -2.14 4.62 -0.95
CA LYS A 56 -1.64 5.91 -0.46
C LYS A 56 -0.18 6.17 -0.85
N MET A 57 0.63 5.11 -0.96
CA MET A 57 2.02 5.22 -1.46
C MET A 57 2.05 5.82 -2.87
N LEU A 58 1.30 5.25 -3.81
CA LEU A 58 1.26 5.73 -5.19
C LEU A 58 0.53 7.07 -5.31
N ASN A 59 -0.55 7.27 -4.56
CA ASN A 59 -1.27 8.56 -4.53
C ASN A 59 -0.35 9.70 -4.06
N ALA A 60 0.47 9.49 -3.03
CA ALA A 60 1.47 10.47 -2.59
C ALA A 60 2.55 10.73 -3.66
N LEU A 61 3.09 9.68 -4.30
CA LEU A 61 4.07 9.83 -5.39
C LEU A 61 3.51 10.71 -6.53
N ILE A 62 2.30 10.41 -7.00
CA ILE A 62 1.64 11.17 -8.07
C ILE A 62 1.37 12.61 -7.62
N GLY A 63 0.83 12.78 -6.42
CA GLY A 63 0.50 14.10 -5.88
C GLY A 63 1.72 15.02 -5.75
N LEU A 64 2.84 14.49 -5.28
CA LEU A 64 4.09 15.24 -5.12
C LEU A 64 4.76 15.53 -6.46
N GLU A 65 4.88 14.54 -7.35
CA GLU A 65 5.54 14.70 -8.65
C GLU A 65 4.83 15.77 -9.51
N HIS A 66 3.50 15.82 -9.42
CA HIS A 66 2.67 16.77 -10.17
C HIS A 66 2.29 18.03 -9.38
N HIS A 67 3.02 18.31 -8.30
CA HIS A 67 2.89 19.55 -7.51
C HIS A 67 1.45 19.82 -7.00
N LYS A 68 0.69 18.76 -6.71
CA LYS A 68 -0.68 18.84 -6.15
C LYS A 68 -0.69 18.97 -4.63
N ALA A 69 0.45 18.72 -4.01
CA ALA A 69 0.72 18.93 -2.60
C ALA A 69 2.23 19.09 -2.38
N THR A 70 2.61 19.55 -1.19
CA THR A 70 3.99 19.45 -0.69
C THR A 70 4.00 18.61 0.59
N THR A 71 5.17 18.11 0.98
CA THR A 71 5.32 17.31 2.20
C THR A 71 4.98 18.08 3.48
N THR A 72 5.13 19.40 3.46
CA THR A 72 4.85 20.32 4.58
C THR A 72 3.49 20.98 4.52
N GLU A 73 2.73 20.79 3.44
CA GLU A 73 1.39 21.35 3.32
C GLU A 73 0.46 20.72 4.37
N VAL A 74 -0.36 21.56 5.01
CA VAL A 74 -1.38 21.13 5.97
C VAL A 74 -2.74 21.01 5.28
N PHE A 75 -3.26 19.79 5.20
CA PHE A 75 -4.62 19.50 4.82
C PHE A 75 -5.54 19.79 6.02
N LYS A 76 -6.38 20.81 5.89
CA LYS A 76 -7.27 21.24 6.97
C LYS A 76 -8.45 20.29 7.12
N TRP A 77 -8.81 19.99 8.36
CA TRP A 77 -10.08 19.35 8.65
C TRP A 77 -11.22 20.35 8.45
N ASP A 78 -12.30 19.90 7.81
CA ASP A 78 -13.47 20.71 7.45
C ASP A 78 -14.53 20.81 8.57
N GLY A 79 -14.23 20.26 9.74
CA GLY A 79 -15.13 20.25 10.90
C GLY A 79 -16.22 19.19 10.85
N LYS A 80 -16.30 18.38 9.79
CA LYS A 80 -17.30 17.30 9.68
C LYS A 80 -16.85 16.05 10.43
N LYS A 81 -17.80 15.35 11.06
CA LYS A 81 -17.55 14.07 11.72
C LYS A 81 -16.88 13.08 10.76
N ARG A 82 -15.83 12.40 11.20
CA ARG A 82 -15.12 11.35 10.44
C ARG A 82 -15.33 9.98 11.07
N LEU A 83 -14.97 8.93 10.31
CA LEU A 83 -15.06 7.53 10.75
C LEU A 83 -14.27 7.29 12.05
N PHE A 84 -13.14 7.98 12.21
CA PHE A 84 -12.28 7.92 13.38
C PHE A 84 -12.01 9.33 13.92
N PRO A 85 -12.15 9.58 15.24
CA PRO A 85 -11.81 10.86 15.87
C PRO A 85 -10.36 11.31 15.60
N GLU A 86 -9.44 10.37 15.43
CA GLU A 86 -8.03 10.64 15.13
C GLU A 86 -7.83 11.36 13.79
N TRP A 87 -8.83 11.28 12.89
CA TRP A 87 -8.81 12.00 11.61
C TRP A 87 -9.39 13.41 11.72
N GLU A 88 -10.03 13.79 12.83
CA GLU A 88 -10.68 15.09 13.05
C GLU A 88 -9.67 16.17 13.45
N LYS A 89 -8.59 16.28 12.66
CA LYS A 89 -7.51 17.26 12.84
C LYS A 89 -6.82 17.57 11.53
N ASN A 90 -6.11 18.69 11.52
CA ASN A 90 -5.24 19.07 10.43
C ASN A 90 -4.04 18.12 10.33
N MET A 91 -3.61 17.75 9.13
CA MET A 91 -2.54 16.79 8.91
C MET A 91 -1.68 17.16 7.70
N THR A 92 -0.39 16.82 7.76
CA THR A 92 0.45 16.70 6.56
C THR A 92 0.15 15.40 5.81
N LEU A 93 0.69 15.21 4.59
CA LEU A 93 0.61 13.91 3.91
C LEU A 93 1.26 12.78 4.71
N GLY A 94 2.35 13.07 5.42
CA GLY A 94 3.04 12.10 6.27
C GLY A 94 2.21 11.69 7.48
N ASP A 95 1.62 12.67 8.18
CA ASP A 95 0.73 12.39 9.31
C ASP A 95 -0.49 11.56 8.87
N ALA A 96 -1.07 11.92 7.72
CA ALA A 96 -2.19 11.20 7.12
C ALA A 96 -1.79 9.79 6.63
N MET A 97 -0.54 9.60 6.17
CA MET A 97 -0.01 8.28 5.80
C MET A 97 0.00 7.36 7.03
N LYS A 98 0.57 7.85 8.14
CA LYS A 98 0.68 7.12 9.42
C LYS A 98 -0.69 6.82 10.03
N ALA A 99 -1.59 7.79 10.03
CA ALA A 99 -2.95 7.63 10.56
C ALA A 99 -3.90 6.89 9.58
N SER A 100 -3.42 6.53 8.39
CA SER A 100 -4.24 6.01 7.29
C SER A 100 -5.47 6.87 6.96
N ALA A 101 -5.39 8.18 7.15
CA ALA A 101 -6.52 9.11 7.02
C ALA A 101 -7.03 9.16 5.57
N ILE A 102 -8.13 8.44 5.30
CA ILE A 102 -8.76 8.38 3.97
C ILE A 102 -9.10 9.78 3.44
N PRO A 103 -9.74 10.68 4.21
CA PRO A 103 -10.18 11.97 3.67
C PRO A 103 -9.08 12.84 3.07
N VAL A 104 -7.87 12.85 3.67
CA VAL A 104 -6.72 13.61 3.15
C VAL A 104 -6.28 13.10 1.78
N TYR A 105 -6.25 11.77 1.61
CA TYR A 105 -5.87 11.16 0.34
C TYR A 105 -6.98 11.20 -0.71
N GLN A 106 -8.24 11.32 -0.30
CA GLN A 106 -9.35 11.67 -1.20
C GLN A 106 -9.22 13.11 -1.70
N ASP A 107 -8.91 14.06 -0.82
CA ASP A 107 -8.66 15.45 -1.23
C ASP A 107 -7.47 15.54 -2.20
N LEU A 108 -6.38 14.81 -1.92
CA LEU A 108 -5.25 14.71 -2.83
C LEU A 108 -5.67 14.13 -4.19
N ALA A 109 -6.41 13.02 -4.20
CA ALA A 109 -6.89 12.40 -5.44
C ALA A 109 -7.79 13.34 -6.27
N ARG A 110 -8.66 14.12 -5.61
CA ARG A 110 -9.48 15.15 -6.28
C ARG A 110 -8.64 16.28 -6.87
N ARG A 111 -7.57 16.71 -6.19
CA ARG A 111 -6.62 17.71 -6.72
C ARG A 111 -5.82 17.20 -7.92
N ILE A 112 -5.46 15.91 -7.90
CA ILE A 112 -4.82 15.23 -9.03
C ILE A 112 -5.80 15.18 -10.21
N GLY A 113 -7.05 14.80 -9.96
CA GLY A 113 -8.10 14.68 -10.97
C GLY A 113 -8.06 13.33 -11.70
N LEU A 114 -9.20 12.92 -12.25
CA LEU A 114 -9.41 11.59 -12.80
C LEU A 114 -8.46 11.27 -13.97
N GLU A 115 -8.32 12.21 -14.91
CA GLU A 115 -7.50 12.04 -16.12
C GLU A 115 -6.03 11.80 -15.78
N LEU A 116 -5.44 12.70 -14.97
CA LEU A 116 -4.05 12.57 -14.56
C LEU A 116 -3.82 11.31 -13.72
N MET A 117 -4.73 11.00 -12.78
CA MET A 117 -4.64 9.78 -11.98
C MET A 117 -4.66 8.53 -12.87
N SER A 118 -5.56 8.46 -13.87
CA SER A 118 -5.64 7.32 -14.79
C SER A 118 -4.36 7.16 -15.60
N ASN A 119 -3.83 8.27 -16.13
CA ASN A 119 -2.60 8.26 -16.92
C ASN A 119 -1.41 7.79 -16.08
N GLU A 120 -1.27 8.28 -14.85
CA GLU A 120 -0.15 7.93 -13.97
C GLU A 120 -0.23 6.49 -13.47
N VAL A 121 -1.42 6.02 -13.07
CA VAL A 121 -1.62 4.62 -12.64
C VAL A 121 -1.29 3.65 -13.79
N LYS A 122 -1.68 3.98 -15.03
CA LYS A 122 -1.30 3.22 -16.23
C LYS A 122 0.18 3.29 -16.54
N ARG A 123 0.78 4.49 -16.46
CA ARG A 123 2.21 4.72 -16.74
C ARG A 123 3.12 3.92 -15.78
N VAL A 124 2.72 3.82 -14.52
CA VAL A 124 3.43 3.01 -13.51
C VAL A 124 3.13 1.52 -13.66
N GLY A 125 1.98 1.16 -14.24
CA GLY A 125 1.52 -0.23 -14.36
C GLY A 125 1.11 -0.81 -13.01
N TYR A 126 0.40 -0.03 -12.19
CA TYR A 126 0.00 -0.46 -10.84
C TYR A 126 -1.24 -1.35 -10.89
N GLY A 127 -1.08 -2.63 -10.56
CA GLY A 127 -2.17 -3.59 -10.55
C GLY A 127 -2.76 -3.81 -11.94
N ASN A 128 -4.10 -3.86 -12.03
CA ASN A 128 -4.84 -3.89 -13.29
C ASN A 128 -4.93 -2.50 -13.98
N ALA A 129 -4.42 -1.45 -13.33
CA ALA A 129 -4.41 -0.06 -13.78
C ALA A 129 -5.78 0.54 -14.18
N ASP A 130 -6.87 -0.05 -13.71
CA ASP A 130 -8.22 0.47 -13.92
C ASP A 130 -8.68 1.26 -12.70
N ILE A 131 -9.01 2.54 -12.87
CA ILE A 131 -9.54 3.38 -11.79
C ILE A 131 -11.01 3.77 -12.00
N GLY A 132 -11.65 3.29 -13.07
CA GLY A 132 -13.02 3.63 -13.41
C GLY A 132 -13.25 5.14 -13.58
N THR A 133 -14.37 5.62 -13.07
CA THR A 133 -14.82 7.01 -13.22
C THR A 133 -14.82 7.82 -11.92
N GLN A 134 -14.64 7.17 -10.77
CA GLN A 134 -14.72 7.80 -9.45
C GLN A 134 -13.32 7.97 -8.84
N VAL A 135 -12.79 9.18 -8.93
CA VAL A 135 -11.39 9.48 -8.55
C VAL A 135 -11.09 9.35 -7.05
N ASP A 136 -12.08 9.34 -6.18
CA ASP A 136 -11.89 9.43 -4.72
C ASP A 136 -12.23 8.15 -3.94
N ASN A 137 -12.54 7.04 -4.62
CA ASN A 137 -12.78 5.76 -3.95
C ASN A 137 -12.32 4.51 -4.73
N PHE A 138 -11.77 4.65 -5.93
CA PHE A 138 -11.43 3.52 -6.80
C PHE A 138 -10.49 2.47 -6.17
N TRP A 139 -9.65 2.88 -5.22
CA TRP A 139 -8.73 2.00 -4.49
C TRP A 139 -9.38 1.29 -3.29
N LEU A 140 -10.55 1.75 -2.84
CA LEU A 140 -11.28 1.20 -1.69
C LEU A 140 -12.25 0.10 -2.11
N VAL A 141 -12.97 0.33 -3.21
CA VAL A 141 -14.10 -0.51 -3.65
C VAL A 141 -13.94 -1.07 -5.07
N GLY A 142 -12.81 -0.77 -5.73
CA GLY A 142 -12.58 -1.10 -7.14
C GLY A 142 -12.98 0.04 -8.09
N PRO A 143 -12.70 -0.09 -9.39
CA PRO A 143 -12.28 -1.32 -10.07
C PRO A 143 -10.79 -1.65 -9.92
N LEU A 144 -9.99 -0.76 -9.30
CA LEU A 144 -8.56 -0.99 -9.13
C LEU A 144 -8.32 -2.22 -8.26
N LYS A 145 -7.54 -3.15 -8.80
CA LYS A 145 -7.05 -4.31 -8.07
C LYS A 145 -5.57 -4.55 -8.33
N ILE A 146 -4.92 -5.21 -7.39
CA ILE A 146 -3.51 -5.58 -7.43
C ILE A 146 -3.30 -6.93 -6.72
N THR A 147 -2.31 -7.70 -7.16
CA THR A 147 -1.92 -8.95 -6.50
C THR A 147 -0.83 -8.71 -5.44
N PRO A 148 -0.68 -9.58 -4.44
CA PRO A 148 0.44 -9.49 -3.48
C PRO A 148 1.83 -9.50 -4.13
N GLN A 149 2.00 -10.24 -5.23
CA GLN A 149 3.25 -10.22 -6.01
C GLN A 149 3.52 -8.85 -6.63
N GLN A 150 2.48 -8.17 -7.13
CA GLN A 150 2.60 -6.81 -7.68
C GLN A 150 2.86 -5.77 -6.57
N GLU A 151 2.22 -5.88 -5.39
CA GLU A 151 2.52 -5.01 -4.23
C GLU A 151 3.98 -5.17 -3.77
N ALA A 152 4.47 -6.41 -3.65
CA ALA A 152 5.86 -6.67 -3.29
C ALA A 152 6.84 -6.09 -4.32
N GLN A 153 6.52 -6.19 -5.61
CA GLN A 153 7.32 -5.59 -6.67
C GLN A 153 7.30 -4.07 -6.64
N PHE A 154 6.14 -3.46 -6.37
CA PHE A 154 5.99 -2.02 -6.23
C PHE A 154 6.81 -1.51 -5.04
N ALA A 155 6.69 -2.16 -3.87
CA ALA A 155 7.47 -1.84 -2.67
C ALA A 155 8.98 -1.96 -2.93
N TYR A 156 9.41 -3.03 -3.58
CA TYR A 156 10.82 -3.23 -3.94
C TYR A 156 11.34 -2.12 -4.86
N LYS A 157 10.57 -1.73 -5.88
CA LYS A 157 10.95 -0.64 -6.79
C LYS A 157 11.00 0.70 -6.06
N LEU A 158 10.03 1.00 -5.19
CA LEU A 158 10.01 2.20 -4.38
C LEU A 158 11.24 2.25 -3.47
N ALA A 159 11.54 1.18 -2.74
CA ALA A 159 12.70 1.09 -1.85
C ALA A 159 14.02 1.35 -2.58
N ASN A 160 14.14 0.88 -3.83
CA ASN A 160 15.31 1.08 -4.68
C ASN A 160 15.26 2.35 -5.54
N LYS A 161 14.20 3.17 -5.40
CA LYS A 161 13.98 4.42 -6.15
C LYS A 161 13.96 4.24 -7.67
N THR A 162 13.39 3.12 -8.12
CA THR A 162 13.32 2.72 -9.54
C THR A 162 11.91 2.81 -10.11
N LEU A 163 10.94 3.32 -9.37
CA LEU A 163 9.67 3.73 -9.96
C LEU A 163 9.90 4.94 -10.89
N PRO A 164 9.05 5.16 -11.90
CA PRO A 164 9.24 6.22 -12.87
C PRO A 164 8.76 7.59 -12.31
N PHE A 165 9.32 7.99 -11.18
CA PHE A 165 9.15 9.29 -10.52
C PHE A 165 10.54 9.84 -10.18
N SER A 166 10.65 11.13 -9.91
CA SER A 166 11.90 11.72 -9.43
C SER A 166 12.40 11.01 -8.15
N GLN A 167 13.73 10.86 -8.02
CA GLN A 167 14.31 10.23 -6.82
C GLN A 167 13.92 11.00 -5.55
N LYS A 168 13.83 12.33 -5.65
CA LYS A 168 13.39 13.21 -4.56
C LYS A 168 12.00 12.85 -4.05
N VAL A 169 11.02 12.71 -4.95
CA VAL A 169 9.64 12.35 -4.57
C VAL A 169 9.58 10.94 -3.97
N GLN A 170 10.37 10.00 -4.50
CA GLN A 170 10.47 8.65 -3.92
C GLN A 170 11.08 8.68 -2.50
N ASP A 171 12.14 9.48 -2.26
CA ASP A 171 12.73 9.68 -0.93
C ASP A 171 11.72 10.32 0.07
N GLU A 172 10.94 11.29 -0.40
CA GLU A 172 9.90 11.95 0.39
C GLU A 172 8.81 10.95 0.82
N VAL A 173 8.32 10.10 -0.09
CA VAL A 173 7.31 9.08 0.23
C VAL A 173 7.88 7.98 1.12
N GLN A 174 9.12 7.50 0.88
CA GLN A 174 9.78 6.54 1.77
C GLN A 174 9.84 7.06 3.22
N SER A 175 10.14 8.35 3.39
CA SER A 175 10.21 8.97 4.73
C SER A 175 8.85 8.93 5.46
N MET A 176 7.73 9.02 4.74
CA MET A 176 6.38 8.91 5.32
C MET A 176 6.02 7.48 5.75
N LEU A 177 6.75 6.48 5.24
CA LEU A 177 6.47 5.05 5.46
C LEU A 177 7.28 4.44 6.60
N PHE A 178 8.23 5.17 7.18
CA PHE A 178 9.03 4.68 8.29
C PHE A 178 8.15 4.34 9.50
N ILE A 179 8.26 3.10 10.00
CA ILE A 179 7.52 2.61 11.17
C ILE A 179 8.43 2.57 12.39
N GLU A 180 9.52 1.81 12.30
CA GLU A 180 10.43 1.57 13.41
C GLU A 180 11.81 1.10 12.94
N GLU A 181 12.78 1.10 13.85
CA GLU A 181 14.08 0.47 13.67
C GLU A 181 14.28 -0.61 14.73
N LYS A 182 14.64 -1.82 14.29
CA LYS A 182 14.81 -2.99 15.14
C LYS A 182 16.10 -3.73 14.80
N ASN A 183 17.01 -3.81 15.78
CA ASN A 183 18.32 -4.45 15.62
C ASN A 183 19.11 -3.90 14.41
N GLY A 184 19.05 -2.58 14.18
CA GLY A 184 19.69 -1.90 13.05
C GLY A 184 18.95 -2.04 11.70
N ASN A 185 17.81 -2.73 11.65
CA ASN A 185 16.98 -2.84 10.44
C ASN A 185 15.82 -1.85 10.52
N LYS A 186 15.68 -1.00 9.52
CA LYS A 186 14.55 -0.06 9.41
C LYS A 186 13.39 -0.72 8.69
N ILE A 187 12.20 -0.63 9.27
CA ILE A 187 10.96 -1.14 8.68
C ILE A 187 10.19 0.05 8.12
N TYR A 188 9.91 -0.04 6.82
CA TYR A 188 9.04 0.87 6.10
C TYR A 188 7.87 0.05 5.58
N ALA A 189 6.64 0.44 5.89
CA ALA A 189 5.49 -0.26 5.34
C ALA A 189 4.23 0.61 5.36
N LYS A 190 3.24 0.20 4.55
CA LYS A 190 1.89 0.72 4.58
C LYS A 190 0.88 -0.38 4.83
N SER A 191 0.05 -0.20 5.86
CA SER A 191 -1.11 -1.05 6.09
C SER A 191 -2.27 -0.72 5.13
N GLY A 192 -3.07 -1.72 4.78
CA GLY A 192 -4.32 -1.57 4.04
C GLY A 192 -5.42 -2.44 4.66
N TRP A 193 -6.64 -1.92 4.73
CA TRP A 193 -7.81 -2.72 5.08
C TRP A 193 -8.97 -2.28 4.18
N GLY A 194 -9.37 -3.15 3.26
CA GLY A 194 -10.56 -2.98 2.42
C GLY A 194 -11.75 -3.59 3.15
N TRP A 195 -12.43 -2.79 3.97
CA TRP A 195 -13.61 -3.24 4.74
C TRP A 195 -14.94 -3.06 3.97
N ASP A 196 -14.95 -2.25 2.91
CA ASP A 196 -16.12 -1.98 2.06
C ASP A 196 -16.26 -3.01 0.90
N VAL A 197 -15.51 -4.11 0.96
CA VAL A 197 -15.58 -5.24 0.01
C VAL A 197 -15.83 -6.55 0.76
N ASP A 198 -16.43 -7.53 0.08
CA ASP A 198 -16.70 -8.86 0.64
C ASP A 198 -16.08 -9.96 -0.25
N PRO A 199 -15.21 -10.83 0.29
CA PRO A 199 -14.62 -10.76 1.63
C PRO A 199 -13.69 -9.55 1.79
N GLN A 200 -13.54 -9.07 3.02
CA GLN A 200 -12.60 -8.01 3.35
C GLN A 200 -11.15 -8.44 3.08
N VAL A 201 -10.27 -7.47 2.81
CA VAL A 201 -8.84 -7.73 2.58
C VAL A 201 -7.96 -6.89 3.51
N GLY A 202 -6.96 -7.53 4.12
CA GLY A 202 -5.92 -6.89 4.94
C GLY A 202 -4.55 -6.96 4.27
N TRP A 203 -3.79 -5.88 4.37
CA TRP A 203 -2.47 -5.70 3.76
C TRP A 203 -1.47 -5.11 4.75
N LEU A 204 -0.21 -5.51 4.60
CA LEU A 204 0.95 -4.77 5.06
C LEU A 204 2.02 -4.91 3.96
N THR A 205 2.32 -3.80 3.29
CA THR A 205 3.22 -3.74 2.13
C THR A 205 4.45 -2.93 2.45
#